data_AF-A0A5B9ELE9-F1
#
_entry.id   AF-A0A5B9ELE9-F1
#
_cell.length_a   1.000
_cell.length_b   1.000
_cell.length_c   1.000
_cell.angle_alpha   90.00
_cell.angle_beta   90.00
_cell.angle_gamma   90.00
#
_symmetry.space_group_name_H-M   'P 1'
#
loop_
_entity.id
_entity.type
_entity.pdbx_description
1 polymer ?
#
loop_
_entity_poly.entity_id
_entity_poly.type
_entity_poly.pdbx_seq_one_letter_code
_entity_poly.pdbx_strand_id
1 'polypeptide(L)'
;MLAGVLAAPSPLTFAQEAAPAPAAKQDKPELTAPEELKSEKKEEDSNEAFLKSPMVVKIGHALGMQPDTAATAFQVLNFAILAIAVLYGLMKSLPKAFRNRSAIIGKQINDARSATEAANARMSAVEARLAKLDGEISALKSQAAADAAAEEARMKAQLEDEKNKIVTAAEQEVAAASAHAQRAIKEYAAELAISQAAQKLQVSAETDRLLIRSFAERLGGNGGQN
;
A
#
# COMPACT_ATOMS: atom_id res chain seq x y z
N MET A 1 11.71 -43.04 5.16
CA MET A 1 12.24 -41.76 5.69
C MET A 1 12.14 -40.75 4.55
N LEU A 2 11.45 -39.61 4.60
CA LEU A 2 10.85 -38.81 5.66
C LEU A 2 9.63 -38.11 5.02
N ALA A 3 8.53 -37.99 5.75
CA ALA A 3 7.32 -37.29 5.33
C ALA A 3 7.55 -35.76 5.31
N GLY A 4 7.07 -35.11 4.25
CA GLY A 4 6.97 -33.65 4.16
C GLY A 4 5.76 -33.15 4.95
N VAL A 5 5.96 -32.10 5.76
CA VAL A 5 4.89 -31.38 6.45
C VAL A 5 4.95 -29.92 6.00
N LEU A 6 3.80 -29.48 5.50
CA LEU A 6 3.47 -28.16 4.99
C LEU A 6 3.28 -27.16 6.13
N ALA A 7 3.68 -25.92 5.89
CA ALA A 7 3.65 -24.80 6.83
C ALA A 7 2.35 -23.96 6.75
N ALA A 8 2.11 -23.24 7.87
CA ALA A 8 1.28 -22.03 8.06
C ALA A 8 -0.22 -22.20 8.43
N PRO A 9 -0.89 -21.15 8.96
CA PRO A 9 -0.70 -20.54 10.28
C PRO A 9 -2.03 -20.45 11.09
N SER A 10 -1.93 -20.30 12.41
CA SER A 10 -3.08 -20.12 13.31
C SER A 10 -3.54 -18.65 13.39
N PRO A 11 -4.86 -18.38 13.48
CA PRO A 11 -5.37 -17.14 14.07
C PRO A 11 -6.07 -17.37 15.42
N LEU A 12 -5.67 -16.51 16.37
CA LEU A 12 -6.50 -15.77 17.33
C LEU A 12 -7.61 -16.53 18.09
N THR A 13 -7.27 -16.74 19.37
CA THR A 13 -8.16 -16.78 20.53
C THR A 13 -9.25 -15.70 20.51
N PHE A 14 -10.50 -16.12 20.63
CA PHE A 14 -11.59 -15.31 21.18
C PHE A 14 -12.08 -15.95 22.48
N ALA A 15 -12.46 -15.07 23.40
CA ALA A 15 -12.91 -15.34 24.76
C ALA A 15 -14.06 -16.34 24.86
N GLN A 16 -14.12 -17.10 25.96
CA GLN A 16 -15.33 -17.83 26.33
C GLN A 16 -15.69 -17.60 27.81
N GLU A 17 -16.86 -16.98 27.93
CA GLU A 17 -17.74 -16.70 29.06
C GLU A 17 -18.06 -17.95 29.91
N ALA A 18 -18.46 -17.69 31.16
CA ALA A 18 -18.84 -18.59 32.24
C ALA A 18 -19.92 -19.66 31.93
N ALA A 19 -19.93 -20.70 32.77
CA ALA A 19 -20.72 -21.94 32.75
C ALA A 19 -22.26 -21.74 32.85
N PRO A 20 -23.09 -22.78 32.57
CA PRO A 20 -23.32 -23.88 33.52
C PRO A 20 -23.43 -25.30 32.90
N ALA A 21 -23.41 -26.30 33.78
CA ALA A 21 -23.32 -27.75 33.57
C ALA A 21 -24.37 -28.40 32.62
N PRO A 22 -24.11 -29.67 32.21
CA PRO A 22 -25.05 -30.71 32.61
C PRO A 22 -24.38 -31.97 33.17
N ALA A 23 -25.13 -32.63 34.04
CA ALA A 23 -24.82 -33.90 34.68
C ALA A 23 -24.95 -35.10 33.71
N ALA A 24 -24.08 -36.11 33.86
CA ALA A 24 -24.45 -37.54 33.84
C ALA A 24 -23.25 -38.47 34.14
N LYS A 25 -23.41 -39.27 35.22
CA LYS A 25 -23.02 -40.70 35.41
C LYS A 25 -21.52 -41.05 35.35
N GLN A 26 -20.81 -41.28 36.46
CA GLN A 26 -20.87 -42.43 37.41
C GLN A 26 -20.83 -43.81 36.75
N ASP A 27 -19.63 -44.41 36.73
CA ASP A 27 -19.43 -45.85 36.92
C ASP A 27 -18.36 -46.04 38.02
N LYS A 28 -18.67 -46.93 38.94
CA LYS A 28 -17.91 -47.31 40.14
C LYS A 28 -17.64 -48.82 40.03
N PRO A 29 -16.49 -49.32 40.51
CA PRO A 29 -16.54 -50.42 41.48
C PRO A 29 -15.78 -50.03 42.75
N GLU A 30 -16.43 -50.03 43.93
CA GLU A 30 -16.51 -51.17 44.87
C GLU A 30 -15.16 -51.34 45.60
N LEU A 31 -15.01 -51.28 46.92
CA LEU A 31 -15.88 -51.53 48.08
C LEU A 31 -15.47 -50.59 49.22
N THR A 32 -16.41 -50.11 50.02
CA THR A 32 -16.12 -49.58 51.37
C THR A 32 -17.38 -49.65 52.22
N ALA A 33 -17.27 -50.42 53.31
CA ALA A 33 -17.88 -50.23 54.63
C ALA A 33 -17.89 -51.59 55.35
N PRO A 34 -17.73 -51.67 56.70
CA PRO A 34 -18.10 -50.62 57.65
C PRO A 34 -17.04 -50.26 58.72
N GLU A 35 -17.23 -49.04 59.24
CA GLU A 35 -17.12 -48.61 60.64
C GLU A 35 -17.04 -49.75 61.69
N GLU A 36 -16.36 -49.66 62.84
CA GLU A 36 -15.88 -48.55 63.66
C GLU A 36 -14.58 -48.99 64.37
N LEU A 37 -13.71 -48.05 64.76
CA LEU A 37 -13.04 -48.13 66.07
C LEU A 37 -12.33 -46.81 66.43
N LYS A 38 -12.91 -46.16 67.44
CA LYS A 38 -12.28 -45.16 68.30
C LYS A 38 -11.02 -45.75 68.93
N SER A 39 -9.85 -45.15 68.70
CA SER A 39 -8.70 -45.15 69.63
C SER A 39 -7.72 -44.07 69.15
N GLU A 40 -7.68 -42.93 69.84
CA GLU A 40 -6.60 -42.60 70.78
C GLU A 40 -5.36 -42.00 70.09
N LYS A 41 -5.19 -40.69 70.33
CA LYS A 41 -3.93 -39.96 70.46
C LYS A 41 -2.66 -40.80 70.26
N LYS A 42 -2.01 -40.68 69.11
CA LYS A 42 -0.62 -41.14 68.95
C LYS A 42 0.12 -40.42 67.82
N GLU A 43 0.15 -39.10 67.88
CA GLU A 43 1.12 -38.29 67.11
C GLU A 43 2.05 -37.45 68.02
N GLU A 44 1.85 -37.48 69.35
CA GLU A 44 2.76 -36.80 70.30
C GLU A 44 4.02 -37.62 70.62
N ASP A 45 3.99 -38.95 70.49
CA ASP A 45 5.06 -39.87 70.94
C ASP A 45 6.28 -39.92 69.98
N SER A 46 6.10 -39.59 68.70
CA SER A 46 7.21 -39.56 67.73
C SER A 46 8.14 -38.36 67.97
N ASN A 47 7.59 -37.20 68.33
CA ASN A 47 8.37 -36.03 68.71
C ASN A 47 9.09 -36.25 70.06
N GLU A 48 8.44 -36.88 71.05
CA GLU A 48 9.08 -37.24 72.32
C GLU A 48 10.25 -38.24 72.15
N ALA A 49 10.16 -39.15 71.18
CA ALA A 49 11.23 -40.09 70.85
C ALA A 49 12.48 -39.39 70.28
N PHE A 50 12.33 -38.32 69.49
CA PHE A 50 13.46 -37.50 69.04
C PHE A 50 14.06 -36.64 70.16
N LEU A 51 13.22 -36.17 71.09
CA LEU A 51 13.65 -35.40 72.27
C LEU A 51 14.45 -36.26 73.27
N LYS A 52 14.28 -37.59 73.25
CA LYS A 52 14.99 -38.57 74.11
C LYS A 52 16.06 -39.38 73.37
N SER A 53 16.63 -38.84 72.29
CA SER A 53 17.77 -39.48 71.62
C SER A 53 19.00 -39.55 72.57
N PRO A 54 19.73 -40.68 72.64
CA PRO A 54 20.85 -40.87 73.56
C PRO A 54 22.01 -39.88 73.36
N MET A 55 22.07 -39.14 72.24
CA MET A 55 23.02 -38.03 72.08
C MET A 55 22.56 -36.72 72.73
N VAL A 56 21.25 -36.44 72.72
CA VAL A 56 20.68 -35.22 73.30
C VAL A 56 20.69 -35.28 74.84
N VAL A 57 20.41 -36.46 75.40
CA VAL A 57 20.43 -36.69 76.86
C VAL A 57 21.85 -36.67 77.43
N LYS A 58 22.84 -37.19 76.70
CA LYS A 58 24.25 -37.18 77.15
C LYS A 58 24.87 -35.78 77.16
N ILE A 59 24.52 -34.93 76.20
CA ILE A 59 24.95 -33.53 76.19
C ILE A 59 24.24 -32.73 77.31
N GLY A 60 22.96 -33.00 77.57
CA GLY A 60 22.20 -32.38 78.67
C GLY A 60 22.74 -32.74 80.06
N HIS A 61 23.12 -34.00 80.28
CA HIS A 61 23.64 -34.46 81.57
C HIS A 61 25.07 -33.96 81.86
N ALA A 62 25.87 -33.65 80.82
CA ALA A 62 27.20 -33.06 80.99
C ALA A 62 27.16 -31.56 81.36
N LEU A 63 26.02 -30.88 81.12
CA LEU A 63 25.83 -29.45 81.39
C LEU A 63 24.94 -29.15 82.62
N GLY A 64 24.42 -30.16 83.32
CA GLY A 64 23.67 -29.98 84.57
C GLY A 64 22.31 -29.28 84.43
N MET A 65 21.55 -29.56 83.37
CA MET A 65 20.23 -28.93 83.14
C MET A 65 19.13 -29.97 82.82
N GLN A 66 17.93 -29.73 83.34
CA GLN A 66 16.75 -30.62 83.30
C GLN A 66 16.38 -31.03 81.86
N PRO A 67 16.04 -32.31 81.60
CA PRO A 67 15.87 -32.88 80.24
C PRO A 67 14.81 -32.16 79.39
N ASP A 68 13.75 -31.61 80.01
CA ASP A 68 12.71 -30.86 79.29
C ASP A 68 13.23 -29.51 78.77
N THR A 69 14.07 -28.82 79.55
CA THR A 69 14.66 -27.53 79.16
C THR A 69 15.69 -27.69 78.05
N ALA A 70 16.45 -28.79 78.04
CA ALA A 70 17.39 -29.10 76.97
C ALA A 70 16.67 -29.32 75.63
N ALA A 71 15.56 -30.07 75.65
CA ALA A 71 14.73 -30.34 74.48
C ALA A 71 14.16 -29.05 73.84
N THR A 72 13.56 -28.17 74.65
CA THR A 72 13.06 -26.87 74.16
C THR A 72 14.18 -25.97 73.68
N ALA A 73 15.34 -25.96 74.36
CA ALA A 73 16.51 -25.19 73.93
C ALA A 73 17.05 -25.66 72.58
N PHE A 74 17.09 -26.98 72.32
CA PHE A 74 17.50 -27.53 71.02
C PHE A 74 16.50 -27.18 69.91
N GLN A 75 15.19 -27.23 70.18
CA GLN A 75 14.16 -26.84 69.21
C GLN A 75 14.25 -25.33 68.86
N VAL A 76 14.41 -24.47 69.87
CA VAL A 76 14.58 -23.03 69.68
C VAL A 76 15.89 -22.73 68.94
N LEU A 77 16.97 -23.45 69.25
CA LEU A 77 18.25 -23.29 68.55
C LEU A 77 18.14 -23.71 67.08
N ASN A 78 17.49 -24.83 66.78
CA ASN A 78 17.26 -25.28 65.40
C ASN A 78 16.40 -24.26 64.63
N PHE A 79 15.30 -23.79 65.23
CA PHE A 79 14.48 -22.75 64.64
C PHE A 79 15.25 -21.46 64.40
N ALA A 80 16.09 -21.03 65.35
CA ALA A 80 16.94 -19.85 65.20
C ALA A 80 17.93 -20.02 64.04
N ILE A 81 18.58 -21.18 63.92
CA ILE A 81 19.49 -21.49 62.80
C ILE A 81 18.74 -21.45 61.47
N LEU A 82 17.56 -22.08 61.38
CA LEU A 82 16.73 -22.06 60.18
C LEU A 82 16.25 -20.65 59.83
N ALA A 83 15.78 -19.88 60.82
CA ALA A 83 15.34 -18.51 60.65
C ALA A 83 16.47 -17.61 60.15
N ILE A 84 17.69 -17.75 60.71
CA ILE A 84 18.88 -17.03 60.25
C ILE A 84 19.23 -17.44 58.80
N ALA A 85 19.19 -18.73 58.47
CA ALA A 85 19.48 -19.22 57.12
C ALA A 85 18.47 -18.67 56.08
N VAL A 86 17.18 -18.68 56.42
CA VAL A 86 16.10 -18.11 55.59
C VAL A 86 16.27 -16.59 55.46
N LEU A 87 16.46 -15.88 56.57
CA LEU A 87 16.63 -14.43 56.57
C LEU A 87 17.87 -14.01 55.76
N TYR A 88 18.98 -14.74 55.88
CA TYR A 88 20.18 -14.53 55.07
C TYR A 88 19.91 -14.75 53.57
N GLY A 89 19.20 -15.82 53.22
CA GLY A 89 18.79 -16.11 51.83
C GLY A 89 17.88 -15.03 51.23
N LEU A 90 16.92 -14.53 52.02
CA LEU A 90 16.01 -13.46 51.64
C LEU A 90 16.75 -12.12 51.48
N MET A 91 17.59 -11.74 52.44
CA MET A 91 18.35 -10.50 52.36
C MET A 91 19.32 -10.47 51.18
N LYS A 92 19.80 -11.63 50.73
CA LYS A 92 20.63 -11.72 49.52
C LYS A 92 19.82 -11.65 48.22
N SER A 93 18.61 -12.21 48.19
CA SER A 93 17.84 -12.41 46.94
C SER A 93 16.82 -11.31 46.63
N LEU A 94 16.09 -10.81 47.64
CA LEU A 94 15.08 -9.76 47.46
C LEU A 94 15.62 -8.47 46.82
N PRO A 95 16.74 -7.86 47.29
CA PRO A 95 17.21 -6.61 46.71
C PRO A 95 17.64 -6.77 45.24
N LYS A 96 18.13 -7.95 44.84
CA LYS A 96 18.48 -8.25 43.45
C LYS A 96 17.23 -8.33 42.57
N ALA A 97 16.16 -8.96 43.05
CA ALA A 97 14.89 -9.09 42.30
C ALA A 97 14.19 -7.73 42.13
N PHE A 98 14.09 -6.92 43.18
CA PHE A 98 13.49 -5.58 43.11
C PHE A 98 14.30 -4.63 42.23
N ARG A 99 15.63 -4.67 42.30
CA ARG A 99 16.49 -3.84 41.44
C ARG A 99 16.34 -4.22 39.97
N ASN A 100 16.26 -5.52 39.66
CA ASN A 100 16.03 -5.97 38.29
C ASN A 100 14.66 -5.53 37.76
N ARG A 101 13.59 -5.69 38.55
CA ARG A 101 12.24 -5.23 38.17
C ARG A 101 12.18 -3.72 37.96
N SER A 102 12.79 -2.94 38.86
CA SER A 102 12.84 -1.48 38.75
C SER A 102 13.61 -1.04 37.50
N ALA A 103 14.72 -1.69 37.19
CA ALA A 103 15.50 -1.43 35.97
C ALA A 103 14.69 -1.78 34.70
N ILE A 104 13.96 -2.89 34.70
CA ILE A 104 13.09 -3.29 33.58
C ILE A 104 11.96 -2.28 33.38
N ILE A 105 11.28 -1.88 34.46
CA ILE A 105 10.18 -0.89 34.39
C ILE A 105 10.72 0.46 33.90
N GLY A 106 11.84 0.93 34.43
CA GLY A 106 12.48 2.17 33.98
C GLY A 106 12.86 2.11 32.50
N LYS A 107 13.44 0.99 32.04
CA LYS A 107 13.73 0.74 30.64
C LYS A 107 12.46 0.77 29.78
N GLN A 108 11.40 0.08 30.18
CA GLN A 108 10.14 0.04 29.44
C GLN A 108 9.49 1.42 29.34
N ILE A 109 9.53 2.24 30.40
CA ILE A 109 9.01 3.62 30.37
C ILE A 109 9.83 4.49 29.41
N ASN A 110 11.16 4.38 29.44
CA ASN A 110 12.02 5.14 28.53
C ASN A 110 11.84 4.68 27.07
N ASP A 111 11.78 3.37 26.84
CA ASP A 111 11.52 2.79 25.53
C ASP A 111 10.15 3.25 25.00
N ALA A 112 9.10 3.21 25.84
CA ALA A 112 7.77 3.69 25.49
C ALA A 112 7.76 5.19 25.16
N ARG A 113 8.42 6.04 25.96
CA ARG A 113 8.56 7.48 25.68
C ARG A 113 9.26 7.72 24.35
N SER A 114 10.38 7.04 24.10
CA SER A 114 11.11 7.16 22.83
C SER A 114 10.28 6.70 21.64
N ALA A 115 9.47 5.65 21.80
CA ALA A 115 8.57 5.16 20.76
C ALA A 115 7.44 6.16 20.46
N THR A 116 6.87 6.78 21.50
CA THR A 116 5.86 7.85 21.34
C THR A 116 6.45 9.09 20.68
N GLU A 117 7.64 9.53 21.09
CA GLU A 117 8.34 10.66 20.47
C GLU A 117 8.64 10.38 18.99
N ALA A 118 9.13 9.19 18.66
CA ALA A 118 9.39 8.78 17.28
C ALA A 118 8.09 8.69 16.45
N ALA A 119 6.99 8.21 17.03
CA ALA A 119 5.68 8.17 16.38
C ALA A 119 5.14 9.58 16.10
N ASN A 120 5.21 10.47 17.10
CA ASN A 120 4.78 11.87 16.96
C ASN A 120 5.63 12.62 15.91
N ALA A 121 6.95 12.40 15.89
CA ALA A 121 7.83 12.99 14.89
C ALA A 121 7.46 12.51 13.46
N ARG A 122 7.15 11.22 13.29
CA ARG A 122 6.68 10.68 12.00
C ARG A 122 5.32 11.26 11.61
N MET A 123 4.39 11.39 12.55
CA MET A 123 3.08 11.98 12.30
C MET A 123 3.19 13.43 11.85
N SER A 124 3.95 14.25 12.58
CA SER A 124 4.20 15.65 12.21
C SER A 124 4.90 15.77 10.85
N ALA A 125 5.86 14.89 10.53
CA ALA A 125 6.49 14.88 9.22
C ALA A 125 5.51 14.52 8.08
N VAL A 126 4.56 13.62 8.33
CA VAL A 126 3.50 13.28 7.37
C VAL A 126 2.53 14.43 7.20
N GLU A 127 2.08 15.05 8.28
CA GLU A 127 1.20 16.24 8.24
C GLU A 127 1.85 17.40 7.47
N ALA A 128 3.13 17.67 7.71
CA ALA A 128 3.87 18.69 6.98
C ALA A 128 3.96 18.37 5.47
N ARG A 129 4.16 17.10 5.11
CA ARG A 129 4.14 16.66 3.71
C ARG A 129 2.76 16.80 3.08
N LEU A 130 1.70 16.44 3.79
CA LEU A 130 0.33 16.60 3.30
C LEU A 130 -0.02 18.07 3.09
N ALA A 131 0.30 18.95 4.04
CA ALA A 131 0.09 20.39 3.90
C ALA A 131 0.85 20.98 2.70
N LYS A 132 2.09 20.51 2.45
CA LYS A 132 2.86 20.89 1.27
C LYS A 132 2.20 20.42 -0.03
N LEU A 133 1.73 19.16 -0.06
CA LEU A 133 1.06 18.58 -1.22
C LEU A 133 -0.25 19.32 -1.54
N ASP A 134 -1.03 19.73 -0.55
CA ASP A 134 -2.25 20.51 -0.78
C ASP A 134 -1.93 21.86 -1.46
N GLY A 135 -0.85 22.53 -1.03
CA GLY A 135 -0.35 23.75 -1.67
C GLY A 135 0.13 23.50 -3.11
N GLU A 136 0.90 22.43 -3.34
CA GLU A 136 1.37 22.04 -4.68
C GLU A 136 0.21 21.68 -5.62
N ILE A 137 -0.82 20.97 -5.13
CA ILE A 137 -2.01 20.62 -5.90
C ILE A 137 -2.79 21.88 -6.28
N SER A 138 -2.94 22.83 -5.35
CA SER A 138 -3.61 24.11 -5.64
C SER A 138 -2.85 24.91 -6.70
N ALA A 139 -1.52 25.01 -6.56
CA ALA A 139 -0.66 25.69 -7.53
C ALA A 139 -0.74 25.02 -8.91
N LEU A 140 -0.64 23.69 -8.97
CA LEU A 140 -0.74 22.93 -10.21
C LEU A 140 -2.10 23.12 -10.89
N LYS A 141 -3.21 23.12 -10.13
CA LYS A 141 -4.55 23.39 -10.67
C LYS A 141 -4.65 24.81 -11.23
N SER A 142 -4.13 25.81 -10.51
CA SER A 142 -4.15 27.20 -10.97
C SER A 142 -3.30 27.38 -12.23
N GLN A 143 -2.14 26.75 -12.29
CA GLN A 143 -1.27 26.79 -13.45
C GLN A 143 -1.91 26.09 -14.64
N ALA A 144 -2.44 24.88 -14.47
CA ALA A 144 -3.12 24.15 -15.52
C ALA A 144 -4.33 24.91 -16.08
N ALA A 145 -5.10 25.59 -15.22
CA ALA A 145 -6.21 26.43 -15.66
C ALA A 145 -5.74 27.64 -16.47
N ALA A 146 -4.66 28.30 -16.07
CA ALA A 146 -4.06 29.41 -16.79
C ALA A 146 -3.49 28.96 -18.16
N ASP A 147 -2.76 27.84 -18.17
CA ASP A 147 -2.18 27.26 -19.38
C ASP A 147 -3.27 26.82 -20.37
N ALA A 148 -4.35 26.19 -19.87
CA ALA A 148 -5.49 25.80 -20.69
C ALA A 148 -6.16 27.02 -21.34
N ALA A 149 -6.38 28.11 -20.58
CA ALA A 149 -6.97 29.33 -21.11
C ALA A 149 -6.07 30.01 -22.16
N ALA A 150 -4.75 30.03 -21.93
CA ALA A 150 -3.78 30.58 -22.87
C ALA A 150 -3.72 29.76 -24.17
N GLU A 151 -3.71 28.43 -24.05
CA GLU A 151 -3.67 27.54 -25.22
C GLU A 151 -5.00 27.56 -25.99
N GLU A 152 -6.14 27.68 -25.29
CA GLU A 152 -7.44 27.86 -25.95
C GLU A 152 -7.46 29.15 -26.80
N ALA A 153 -6.95 30.27 -26.26
CA ALA A 153 -6.86 31.52 -27.01
C ALA A 153 -5.93 31.39 -28.22
N ARG A 154 -4.78 30.73 -28.06
CA ARG A 154 -3.82 30.48 -29.15
C ARG A 154 -4.40 29.58 -30.23
N MET A 155 -5.04 28.48 -29.85
CA MET A 155 -5.69 27.55 -30.78
C MET A 155 -6.81 28.26 -31.55
N LYS A 156 -7.64 29.06 -30.88
CA LYS A 156 -8.70 29.85 -31.55
C LYS A 156 -8.13 30.79 -32.60
N ALA A 157 -7.05 31.52 -32.28
CA ALA A 157 -6.40 32.40 -33.24
C ALA A 157 -5.86 31.62 -34.46
N GLN A 158 -5.17 30.50 -34.21
CA GLN A 158 -4.66 29.64 -35.28
C GLN A 158 -5.79 29.04 -36.14
N LEU A 159 -6.91 28.66 -35.53
CA LEU A 159 -8.08 28.13 -36.23
C LEU A 159 -8.72 29.17 -37.15
N GLU A 160 -8.87 30.42 -36.70
CA GLU A 160 -9.42 31.48 -37.55
C GLU A 160 -8.48 31.80 -38.73
N ASP A 161 -7.17 31.85 -38.49
CA ASP A 161 -6.18 32.04 -39.55
C ASP A 161 -6.22 30.89 -40.57
N GLU A 162 -6.30 29.65 -40.10
CA GLU A 162 -6.34 28.47 -40.96
C GLU A 162 -7.65 28.37 -41.74
N LYS A 163 -8.77 28.69 -41.10
CA LYS A 163 -10.07 28.81 -41.75
C LYS A 163 -10.02 29.83 -42.89
N ASN A 164 -9.43 31.00 -42.66
CA ASN A 164 -9.30 32.02 -43.71
C ASN A 164 -8.43 31.52 -44.88
N LYS A 165 -7.31 30.85 -44.59
CA LYS A 165 -6.46 30.25 -45.63
C LYS A 165 -7.20 29.18 -46.44
N ILE A 166 -7.96 28.31 -45.78
CA ILE A 166 -8.75 27.26 -46.44
C ILE A 166 -9.78 27.89 -47.38
N VAL A 167 -10.49 28.93 -46.92
CA VAL A 167 -11.47 29.65 -47.76
C VAL A 167 -10.79 30.27 -48.96
N THR A 168 -9.69 31.00 -48.77
CA THR A 168 -8.96 31.61 -49.90
C THR A 168 -8.42 30.56 -50.87
N ALA A 169 -7.89 29.44 -50.39
CA ALA A 169 -7.42 28.35 -51.23
C ALA A 169 -8.57 27.73 -52.04
N ALA A 170 -9.72 27.48 -51.41
CA ALA A 170 -10.91 26.95 -52.07
C ALA A 170 -11.45 27.92 -53.13
N GLU A 171 -11.47 29.23 -52.85
CA GLU A 171 -11.87 30.26 -53.83
C GLU A 171 -10.94 30.28 -55.04
N GLN A 172 -9.63 30.18 -54.81
CA GLN A 172 -8.63 30.10 -55.89
C GLN A 172 -8.79 28.83 -56.73
N GLU A 173 -9.05 27.69 -56.08
CA GLU A 173 -9.28 26.42 -56.76
C GLU A 173 -10.56 26.45 -57.62
N VAL A 174 -11.66 26.98 -57.07
CA VAL A 174 -12.93 27.17 -57.81
C VAL A 174 -12.73 28.11 -59.00
N ALA A 175 -12.01 29.22 -58.81
CA ALA A 175 -11.73 30.16 -59.89
C ALA A 175 -10.88 29.51 -61.01
N ALA A 176 -9.84 28.75 -60.64
CA ALA A 176 -8.99 28.04 -61.59
C ALA A 176 -9.78 26.95 -62.35
N ALA A 177 -10.58 26.15 -61.64
CA ALA A 177 -11.44 25.13 -62.23
C ALA A 177 -12.50 25.74 -63.17
N SER A 178 -13.10 26.87 -62.78
CA SER A 178 -14.08 27.59 -63.60
C SER A 178 -13.44 28.14 -64.87
N ALA A 179 -12.25 28.74 -64.76
CA ALA A 179 -11.51 29.24 -65.93
C ALA A 179 -11.12 28.09 -66.88
N HIS A 180 -10.71 26.95 -66.33
CA HIS A 180 -10.41 25.75 -67.11
C HIS A 180 -11.65 25.22 -67.82
N ALA A 181 -12.79 25.09 -67.13
CA ALA A 181 -14.05 24.64 -67.73
C ALA A 181 -14.52 25.58 -68.86
N GLN A 182 -14.41 26.89 -68.67
CA GLN A 182 -14.76 27.87 -69.72
C GLN A 182 -13.87 27.73 -70.96
N ARG A 183 -12.55 27.50 -70.78
CA ARG A 183 -11.64 27.26 -71.91
C ARG A 183 -11.99 25.97 -72.64
N ALA A 184 -12.23 24.88 -71.91
CA ALA A 184 -12.63 23.60 -72.49
C ALA A 184 -13.94 23.71 -73.32
N ILE A 185 -14.93 24.45 -72.83
CA ILE A 185 -16.19 24.69 -73.58
C ILE A 185 -15.92 25.50 -74.86
N LYS A 186 -15.07 26.53 -74.79
CA LYS A 186 -14.71 27.34 -75.98
C LYS A 186 -13.97 26.52 -77.03
N GLU A 187 -13.03 25.70 -76.61
CA GLU A 187 -12.28 24.78 -77.49
C GLU A 187 -13.24 23.78 -78.15
N TYR A 188 -14.12 23.15 -77.38
CA TYR A 188 -15.12 22.22 -77.92
C TYR A 188 -16.07 22.89 -78.92
N ALA A 189 -16.54 24.10 -78.62
CA ALA A 189 -17.40 24.86 -79.53
C ALA A 189 -16.67 25.25 -80.83
N ALA A 190 -15.38 25.63 -80.75
CA ALA A 190 -14.56 25.93 -81.92
C ALA A 190 -14.36 24.69 -82.80
N GLU A 191 -14.04 23.54 -82.21
CA GLU A 191 -13.90 22.27 -82.92
C GLU A 191 -15.21 21.85 -83.61
N LEU A 192 -16.34 22.01 -82.91
CA LEU A 192 -17.66 21.74 -83.49
C LEU A 192 -17.99 22.70 -84.65
N ALA A 193 -17.66 23.98 -84.54
CA ALA A 193 -17.85 24.94 -85.62
C ALA A 193 -16.99 24.63 -86.84
N ILE A 194 -15.71 24.27 -86.64
CA ILE A 194 -14.79 23.88 -87.72
C ILE A 194 -15.28 22.61 -88.41
N SER A 195 -15.66 21.58 -87.65
CA SER A 195 -16.18 20.34 -88.22
C SER A 195 -17.47 20.55 -89.03
N GLN A 196 -18.40 21.38 -88.55
CA GLN A 196 -19.60 21.75 -89.32
C GLN A 196 -19.27 22.58 -90.57
N ALA A 197 -18.33 23.52 -90.49
CA ALA A 197 -17.87 24.29 -91.63
C ALA A 197 -17.20 23.39 -92.68
N ALA A 198 -16.35 22.45 -92.27
CA ALA A 198 -15.71 21.47 -93.14
C ALA A 198 -16.74 20.58 -93.87
N GLN A 199 -17.81 20.16 -93.19
CA GLN A 199 -18.90 19.40 -93.81
C GLN A 199 -19.69 20.22 -94.84
N LYS A 200 -19.85 21.54 -94.62
CA LYS A 200 -20.58 22.44 -95.53
C LYS A 200 -19.71 22.99 -96.67
N LEU A 201 -18.39 22.83 -96.61
CA LEU A 201 -17.47 23.32 -97.61
C LEU A 201 -17.57 22.48 -98.89
N GLN A 202 -18.32 22.95 -99.89
CA GLN A 202 -18.33 22.36 -101.22
C GLN A 202 -17.19 22.95 -102.05
N VAL A 203 -16.16 22.14 -102.32
CA VAL A 203 -15.02 22.54 -103.15
C VAL A 203 -15.42 22.46 -104.62
N SER A 204 -15.60 23.62 -105.25
CA SER A 204 -15.86 23.76 -106.69
C SER A 204 -14.64 24.33 -107.41
N ALA A 205 -14.48 24.01 -108.70
CA ALA A 205 -13.38 24.50 -109.53
C ALA A 205 -13.32 26.04 -109.65
N GLU A 206 -14.45 26.73 -109.45
CA GLU A 206 -14.52 28.19 -109.42
C GLU A 206 -13.94 28.76 -108.11
N THR A 207 -14.22 28.11 -106.98
CA THR A 207 -13.70 28.49 -105.66
C THR A 207 -12.18 28.37 -105.60
N ASP A 208 -11.61 27.31 -106.18
CA ASP A 208 -10.16 27.12 -106.29
C ASP A 208 -9.47 28.22 -107.10
N ARG A 209 -10.06 28.64 -108.23
CA ARG A 209 -9.50 29.73 -109.05
C ARG A 209 -9.50 31.06 -108.30
N LEU A 210 -10.55 31.36 -107.53
CA LEU A 210 -10.62 32.56 -106.68
C LEU A 210 -9.60 32.51 -105.54
N LEU A 211 -9.39 31.35 -104.93
CA LEU A 211 -8.37 31.14 -103.90
C LEU A 211 -6.96 31.41 -104.45
N ILE A 212 -6.60 30.79 -105.58
CA ILE A 212 -5.29 30.96 -106.24
C ILE A 212 -5.03 32.43 -106.59
N ARG A 213 -6.05 33.14 -107.12
CA ARG A 213 -5.93 34.57 -107.44
C ARG A 213 -5.70 35.41 -106.18
N SER A 214 -6.47 35.20 -105.12
CA SER A 214 -6.33 35.95 -103.86
C SER A 214 -5.01 35.65 -103.13
N PHE A 215 -4.46 34.45 -103.32
CA PHE A 215 -3.18 34.06 -102.76
C PHE A 215 -2.03 34.72 -103.54
N ALA A 216 -2.11 34.72 -104.87
CA ALA A 216 -1.17 35.44 -105.73
C ALA A 216 -1.16 36.95 -105.45
N GLU A 217 -2.33 37.57 -105.23
CA GLU A 217 -2.44 38.98 -104.83
C GLU A 217 -1.83 39.26 -103.45
N ARG A 218 -2.02 38.38 -102.46
CA ARG A 218 -1.39 38.51 -101.13
C ARG A 218 0.13 38.31 -101.17
N LEU A 219 0.61 37.38 -101.98
CA LEU A 219 2.05 37.15 -102.15
C LEU A 219 2.72 38.31 -102.90
N GLY A 220 2.03 38.87 -103.91
CA GLY A 220 2.48 40.07 -104.63
C GLY A 220 2.42 41.35 -103.77
N GLY A 221 1.44 41.47 -102.88
CA GLY A 221 1.31 42.61 -101.96
C GLY A 221 2.28 42.58 -100.77
N ASN A 222 2.65 41.40 -100.28
CA ASN A 222 3.58 41.22 -99.17
C ASN A 222 5.06 41.12 -99.61
N GLY A 223 5.32 40.79 -100.88
CA GLY A 223 6.67 40.81 -101.47
C GLY A 223 7.17 42.18 -101.96
N GLY A 224 6.35 43.24 -101.80
CA GLY A 224 6.71 44.63 -102.14
C GLY A 224 7.15 45.48 -100.95
N GLN A 225 7.22 44.91 -99.73
CA GLN A 225 7.62 45.57 -98.50
C GLN A 225 8.49 44.61 -97.67
N ASN A 226 9.82 44.69 -97.90
CA ASN A 226 10.94 43.95 -97.28
C ASN A 226 11.39 42.67 -98.00
#